data_AF-A0A7J3TMB9-F1
#
_entry.id   AF-A0A7J3TMB9-F1
#
_cell.length_a   1.000
_cell.length_b   1.000
_cell.length_c   1.000
_cell.angle_alpha   90.00
_cell.angle_beta   90.00
_cell.angle_gamma   90.00
#
_symmetry.space_group_name_H-M   'P 1'
#
loop_
_entity.id
_entity.type
_entity.pdbx_description
1 polymer ?
#
loop_
_entity_poly.entity_id
_entity_poly.type
_entity_poly.pdbx_seq_one_letter_code
_entity_poly.pdbx_strand_id
1 'polypeptide(L)'
;MRGSYVLLMKLNEDADIKIGALGTIHFRKGCYAYVGSAMNGIEKRVERHMKKEKKKRWHIDYFLEKAKIVKVFYKESIEKEECKLAGLFIKNAAYVKNFGASDCRCNSHLFYSECSILERIAMEAGMKML
;
A
#
# COMPACT_ATOMS: atom_id res chain seq x y z
N MET A 1 -16.78 -5.24 4.87
CA MET A 1 -16.74 -4.82 3.45
C MET A 1 -15.75 -5.67 2.66
N ARG A 2 -15.92 -5.86 1.34
CA ARG A 2 -14.91 -6.54 0.47
C ARG A 2 -14.53 -5.65 -0.71
N GLY A 3 -13.30 -5.74 -1.20
CA GLY A 3 -12.81 -4.93 -2.33
C GLY A 3 -11.34 -4.55 -2.20
N SER A 4 -11.01 -3.31 -2.56
CA SER A 4 -9.65 -2.78 -2.55
C SER A 4 -9.46 -1.70 -1.50
N TYR A 5 -8.22 -1.55 -1.02
CA TYR A 5 -7.83 -0.52 -0.07
C TYR A 5 -6.48 0.10 -0.43
N VAL A 6 -6.28 1.33 0.05
CA VAL A 6 -5.01 2.05 -0.01
C VAL A 6 -4.61 2.42 1.41
N LEU A 7 -3.43 2.00 1.82
CA LEU A 7 -2.80 2.51 3.05
C LEU A 7 -1.95 3.71 2.65
N LEU A 8 -2.33 4.91 3.09
CA LEU A 8 -1.45 6.07 3.02
C LEU A 8 -0.58 6.06 4.27
N MET A 9 0.73 6.13 4.10
CA MET A 9 1.71 5.98 5.16
C MET A 9 2.77 7.07 5.10
N LYS A 10 3.37 7.36 6.24
CA LYS A 10 4.49 8.29 6.37
C LYS A 10 5.70 7.58 6.96
N LEU A 11 6.84 7.76 6.29
CA LEU A 11 8.16 7.39 6.81
C LEU A 11 8.86 8.69 7.24
N ASN A 12 9.29 8.76 8.50
CA ASN A 12 9.78 10.00 9.10
C ASN A 12 11.27 10.27 8.82
N GLU A 13 12.03 9.25 8.46
CA GLU A 13 13.47 9.30 8.19
C GLU A 13 13.81 8.32 7.07
N ASP A 14 14.92 8.57 6.37
CA ASP A 14 15.43 7.61 5.39
C ASP A 14 15.81 6.30 6.10
N ALA A 15 15.50 5.16 5.50
CA ALA A 15 15.73 3.87 6.15
C ALA A 15 16.01 2.76 5.14
N ASP A 16 16.99 1.92 5.46
CA ASP A 16 17.18 0.62 4.80
C ASP A 16 16.34 -0.43 5.51
N ILE A 17 15.40 -1.04 4.77
CA ILE A 17 14.43 -1.98 5.33
C ILE A 17 14.56 -3.31 4.60
N LYS A 18 14.70 -4.41 5.37
CA LYS A 18 14.66 -5.77 4.83
C LYS A 18 13.22 -6.19 4.55
N ILE A 19 12.86 -6.30 3.27
CA ILE A 19 11.51 -6.60 2.77
C ILE A 19 11.45 -8.06 2.30
N GLY A 20 11.39 -9.01 3.24
CA GLY A 20 11.20 -10.43 2.92
C GLY A 20 12.14 -10.93 1.81
N ALA A 21 11.56 -11.47 0.73
CA ALA A 21 12.29 -12.00 -0.43
C ALA A 21 12.87 -10.91 -1.35
N LEU A 22 12.47 -9.64 -1.23
CA LEU A 22 13.03 -8.52 -2.00
C LEU A 22 14.38 -8.03 -1.45
N GLY A 23 14.85 -8.59 -0.34
CA GLY A 23 16.11 -8.18 0.28
C GLY A 23 16.00 -6.82 0.96
N THR A 24 17.13 -6.12 1.06
CA THR A 24 17.19 -4.78 1.66
C THR A 24 16.92 -3.72 0.60
N ILE A 25 15.99 -2.81 0.86
CA ILE A 25 15.64 -1.70 -0.01
C ILE A 25 15.85 -0.40 0.78
N HIS A 26 16.46 0.60 0.12
CA HIS A 26 16.57 1.94 0.64
C HIS A 26 15.29 2.74 0.39
N PHE A 27 14.67 3.24 1.46
CA PHE A 27 13.49 4.09 1.41
C PHE A 27 13.82 5.50 1.85
N ARG A 28 13.37 6.49 1.08
CA ARG A 28 13.45 7.91 1.45
C ARG A 28 12.32 8.29 2.40
N LYS A 29 12.56 9.25 3.29
CA LYS A 29 11.52 9.90 4.08
C LYS A 29 10.45 10.49 3.16
N GLY A 30 9.21 10.46 3.61
CA GLY A 30 8.08 11.01 2.87
C GLY A 30 6.85 10.11 2.91
N CYS A 31 5.97 10.29 1.91
CA CYS A 31 4.67 9.65 1.88
C CYS A 31 4.63 8.48 0.90
N TYR A 32 3.95 7.42 1.33
CA TYR A 32 3.82 6.19 0.57
C TYR A 32 2.37 5.74 0.51
N ALA A 33 1.95 5.19 -0.63
CA ALA A 33 0.64 4.57 -0.80
C ALA A 33 0.83 3.09 -1.14
N TYR A 34 0.19 2.21 -0.39
CA TYR A 34 0.16 0.78 -0.68
C TYR A 34 -1.23 0.37 -1.14
N VAL A 35 -1.33 -0.21 -2.34
CA VAL A 35 -2.59 -0.72 -2.92
C VAL A 35 -2.72 -2.21 -2.65
N GLY A 36 -3.82 -2.64 -2.03
CA GLY A 36 -4.12 -4.07 -1.85
C GLY A 36 -5.60 -4.41 -2.00
N SER A 37 -5.91 -5.70 -2.03
CA SER A 37 -7.27 -6.25 -2.00
C SER A 37 -7.57 -7.07 -0.75
N ALA A 38 -8.84 -7.13 -0.42
CA ALA A 38 -9.38 -7.91 0.68
C ALA A 38 -10.78 -8.42 0.33
N MET A 39 -10.84 -9.60 -0.30
CA MET A 39 -12.10 -10.24 -0.69
C MET A 39 -12.87 -10.88 0.49
N ASN A 40 -12.21 -11.04 1.64
CA ASN A 40 -12.75 -11.66 2.86
C ASN A 40 -12.88 -10.67 4.03
N GLY A 41 -12.92 -9.36 3.75
CA GLY A 41 -13.01 -8.31 4.77
C GLY A 41 -11.88 -7.29 4.69
N ILE A 42 -12.17 -6.08 4.20
CA ILE A 42 -11.25 -4.94 4.16
C ILE A 42 -10.82 -4.56 5.57
N GLU A 43 -11.77 -4.42 6.48
CA GLU A 43 -11.54 -4.01 7.87
C GLU A 43 -10.58 -4.99 8.55
N LYS A 44 -10.87 -6.29 8.46
CA LYS A 44 -10.01 -7.36 9.01
C LYS A 44 -8.60 -7.34 8.42
N ARG A 45 -8.46 -7.03 7.12
CA ARG A 45 -7.15 -6.95 6.46
C ARG A 45 -6.36 -5.73 6.93
N VAL A 46 -7.01 -4.57 6.99
CA VAL A 46 -6.42 -3.31 7.45
C VAL A 46 -6.01 -3.42 8.92
N GLU A 47 -6.88 -3.93 9.79
CA GLU A 47 -6.56 -4.20 11.20
C GLU A 47 -5.34 -5.12 11.34
N ARG A 48 -5.25 -6.15 10.50
CA ARG A 48 -4.09 -7.04 10.49
C ARG A 48 -2.80 -6.31 10.10
N HIS A 49 -2.85 -5.32 9.22
CA HIS A 49 -1.70 -4.47 8.92
C HIS A 49 -1.40 -3.47 10.04
N MET A 50 -2.39 -3.07 10.84
CA MET A 50 -2.17 -2.19 11.99
C MET A 50 -1.61 -2.89 13.24
N LYS A 51 -1.82 -4.21 13.40
CA LYS A 51 -1.25 -4.97 14.52
C LYS A 51 0.28 -4.81 14.56
N LYS A 52 0.87 -4.58 15.74
CA LYS A 52 2.34 -4.53 15.88
C LYS A 52 2.92 -5.95 15.85
N GLU A 53 2.47 -6.79 16.77
CA GLU A 53 2.94 -8.16 16.87
C GLU A 53 2.18 -9.07 15.91
N LYS A 54 2.89 -9.55 14.88
CA LYS A 54 2.36 -10.53 13.92
C LYS A 54 3.47 -11.22 13.15
N LYS A 55 3.19 -12.43 12.65
CA LYS A 55 4.03 -13.05 11.63
C LYS A 55 3.96 -12.22 10.33
N LYS A 56 5.07 -11.65 9.89
CA LYS A 56 5.14 -10.90 8.63
C LYS A 56 4.84 -11.85 7.46
N ARG A 57 3.84 -11.50 6.64
CA ARG A 57 3.39 -12.33 5.50
C ARG A 57 3.47 -11.58 4.17
N TRP A 58 3.22 -10.28 4.19
CA TRP A 58 3.26 -9.43 2.99
C TRP A 58 4.42 -8.44 3.09
N HIS A 59 4.94 -7.98 1.95
CA HIS A 59 6.00 -6.96 1.92
C HIS A 59 5.64 -5.72 2.75
N ILE A 60 4.36 -5.31 2.71
CA ILE A 60 3.86 -4.18 3.49
C ILE A 60 4.00 -4.38 5.01
N ASP A 61 3.95 -5.63 5.51
CA ASP A 61 4.13 -5.90 6.94
C ASP A 61 5.55 -5.55 7.40
N TYR A 62 6.57 -5.65 6.52
CA TYR A 62 7.95 -5.27 6.84
C TYR A 62 8.14 -3.76 6.82
N PHE A 63 7.54 -3.08 5.82
CA PHE A 63 7.62 -1.64 5.69
C PHE A 63 6.95 -0.91 6.86
N LEU A 64 5.81 -1.43 7.34
CA LEU A 64 5.05 -0.89 8.47
C LEU A 64 5.75 -1.01 9.83
N GLU A 65 6.91 -1.65 9.92
CA GLU A 65 7.76 -1.62 11.13
C GLU A 65 8.42 -0.25 11.34
N LYS A 66 8.57 0.52 10.25
CA LYS A 66 9.22 1.83 10.23
C LYS A 66 8.25 2.94 9.82
N ALA A 67 7.34 2.66 8.89
CA ALA A 67 6.34 3.61 8.44
C ALA A 67 5.07 3.56 9.30
N LYS A 68 4.39 4.70 9.44
CA LYS A 68 3.10 4.82 10.14
C LYS A 68 1.97 4.99 9.13
N ILE A 69 0.89 4.24 9.27
CA ILE A 69 -0.36 4.48 8.52
C ILE A 69 -0.96 5.80 9.01
N VAL A 70 -1.25 6.72 8.09
CA VAL A 70 -1.85 8.03 8.38
C VAL A 70 -3.31 8.10 7.94
N LYS A 71 -3.67 7.44 6.83
CA LYS A 71 -5.05 7.37 6.32
C LYS A 71 -5.26 6.02 5.65
N VAL A 72 -6.50 5.56 5.64
CA VAL A 72 -6.92 4.39 4.88
C VAL A 72 -8.03 4.80 3.93
N PHE A 73 -7.87 4.45 2.66
CA PHE A 73 -8.92 4.58 1.67
C PHE A 73 -9.40 3.19 1.27
N TYR A 74 -10.67 3.07 0.90
CA TYR A 74 -11.24 1.81 0.47
C TYR A 74 -12.25 2.02 -0.65
N LYS A 75 -12.45 0.95 -1.43
CA LYS A 75 -13.50 0.87 -2.43
C LYS A 75 -14.07 -0.54 -2.41
N GLU A 76 -15.37 -0.63 -2.18
CA GLU A 76 -16.07 -1.91 -2.20
C GLU A 76 -16.20 -2.41 -3.63
N SER A 77 -15.91 -3.68 -3.82
CA SER A 77 -16.01 -4.34 -5.12
C SER A 77 -16.15 -5.84 -4.94
N ILE A 78 -16.93 -6.47 -5.82
CA ILE A 78 -17.06 -7.91 -5.89
C ILE A 78 -15.88 -8.52 -6.66
N GLU A 79 -15.23 -7.72 -7.50
CA GLU A 79 -14.08 -8.12 -8.30
C GLU A 79 -12.76 -7.64 -7.67
N LYS A 80 -11.66 -8.30 -8.01
CA LYS A 80 -10.32 -7.84 -7.65
C LYS A 80 -9.88 -6.71 -8.58
N GLU A 81 -10.08 -5.47 -8.16
CA GLU A 81 -9.69 -4.29 -8.93
C GLU A 81 -8.31 -3.72 -8.55
N GLU A 82 -7.56 -4.39 -7.67
CA GLU A 82 -6.28 -3.88 -7.14
C GLU A 82 -5.24 -3.58 -8.22
N CYS A 83 -5.15 -4.40 -9.28
CA CYS A 83 -4.20 -4.19 -10.38
C CYS A 83 -4.56 -2.95 -11.21
N LYS A 84 -5.86 -2.73 -11.43
CA LYS A 84 -6.36 -1.53 -12.13
C LYS A 84 -6.06 -0.28 -11.31
N LEU A 85 -6.28 -0.35 -9.99
CA LEU A 85 -5.97 0.74 -9.06
C LEU A 85 -4.45 1.01 -9.00
N ALA A 86 -3.62 -0.03 -8.88
CA ALA A 86 -2.16 0.09 -8.94
C ALA A 86 -1.69 0.77 -10.24
N GLY A 87 -2.32 0.46 -11.37
CA GLY A 87 -2.05 1.12 -12.66
C GLY A 87 -2.29 2.63 -12.65
N LEU A 88 -3.24 3.14 -11.87
CA LEU A 88 -3.46 4.60 -11.72
C LEU A 88 -2.30 5.25 -10.95
N PHE A 89 -1.81 4.61 -9.90
CA PHE A 89 -0.66 5.11 -9.15
C PHE A 89 0.64 5.04 -9.95
N ILE A 90 0.89 3.96 -10.71
CA ILE A 90 2.08 3.82 -11.57
C ILE A 90 2.22 4.99 -12.55
N LYS A 91 1.10 5.49 -13.08
CA LYS A 91 1.10 6.61 -14.05
C LYS A 91 1.40 7.97 -13.42
N ASN A 92 1.24 8.11 -12.10
CA ASN A 92 1.21 9.41 -11.43
C ASN A 92 2.19 9.54 -10.25
N ALA A 93 2.91 8.48 -9.89
CA ALA A 93 3.82 8.45 -8.75
C ALA A 93 5.04 7.55 -9.01
N ALA A 94 6.14 7.82 -8.31
CA ALA A 94 7.26 6.88 -8.26
C ALA A 94 6.83 5.60 -7.53
N TYR A 95 7.52 4.48 -7.78
CA TYR A 95 7.16 3.20 -7.18
C TYR A 95 8.37 2.35 -6.82
N VAL A 96 8.16 1.41 -5.90
CA VAL A 96 9.19 0.45 -5.49
C VAL A 96 9.00 -0.84 -6.28
N LYS A 97 9.91 -1.12 -7.22
CA LYS A 97 9.78 -2.23 -8.16
C LYS A 97 9.51 -3.57 -7.45
N ASN A 98 8.60 -4.37 -8.00
CA ASN A 98 8.15 -5.69 -7.53
C ASN A 98 7.50 -5.72 -6.13
N PHE A 99 7.32 -4.57 -5.47
CA PHE A 99 6.76 -4.53 -4.12
C PHE A 99 5.27 -4.90 -4.13
N GLY A 100 4.91 -6.03 -3.50
CA GLY A 100 3.51 -6.45 -3.35
C GLY A 100 2.89 -7.01 -4.63
N ALA A 101 3.71 -7.29 -5.66
CA ALA A 101 3.26 -7.76 -6.97
C ALA A 101 3.62 -9.23 -7.24
N SER A 102 3.80 -10.05 -6.21
CA SER A 102 4.29 -11.43 -6.36
C SER A 102 3.29 -12.37 -7.03
N ASP A 103 2.00 -12.07 -6.95
CA ASP A 103 0.89 -12.84 -7.53
C ASP A 103 0.25 -12.16 -8.75
N CYS A 104 0.88 -11.11 -9.29
CA CYS A 104 0.37 -10.36 -10.43
C CYS A 104 1.50 -9.85 -11.33
N ARG A 105 1.15 -9.17 -12.43
CA ARG A 105 2.12 -8.59 -13.39
C ARG A 105 2.35 -7.09 -13.20
N CYS A 106 1.90 -6.53 -12.07
CA CYS A 106 2.09 -5.11 -11.78
C CYS A 106 3.57 -4.80 -11.53
N ASN A 107 4.03 -3.62 -11.94
CA ASN A 107 5.38 -3.18 -11.62
C ASN A 107 5.59 -2.97 -10.11
N SER A 108 4.53 -2.59 -9.39
CA SER A 108 4.53 -2.38 -7.95
C SER A 108 3.11 -2.19 -7.44
N HIS A 109 2.95 -2.37 -6.14
CA HIS A 109 1.80 -1.97 -5.33
C HIS A 109 2.19 -0.94 -4.24
N LEU A 110 3.45 -0.48 -4.20
CA LEU A 110 3.93 0.55 -3.28
C LEU A 110 4.46 1.76 -4.04
N PHE A 111 3.88 2.91 -3.75
CA PHE A 111 4.08 4.17 -4.46
C PHE A 111 4.62 5.25 -3.53
N TYR A 112 5.40 6.18 -4.07
CA TYR A 112 6.05 7.29 -3.37
C TYR A 112 5.77 8.60 -4.10
N SER A 113 5.28 9.59 -3.36
CA SER A 113 5.06 10.96 -3.83
C SER A 113 4.74 11.87 -2.64
N GLU A 114 4.35 13.11 -2.92
CA GLU A 114 3.73 13.98 -1.91
C GLU A 114 2.42 13.37 -1.40
N CYS A 115 2.15 13.52 -0.11
CA CYS A 115 0.93 12.99 0.53
C CYS A 115 -0.35 13.43 -0.20
N SER A 116 -0.41 14.71 -0.60
CA SER A 116 -1.56 15.28 -1.31
C SER A 116 -1.78 14.66 -2.69
N ILE A 117 -0.72 14.28 -3.40
CA ILE A 117 -0.81 13.62 -4.70
C ILE A 117 -1.37 12.21 -4.54
N LEU A 118 -0.84 11.45 -3.57
CA LEU A 118 -1.29 10.07 -3.31
C LEU A 118 -2.75 10.03 -2.84
N GLU A 119 -3.14 10.97 -1.99
CA GLU A 119 -4.52 11.15 -1.55
C GLU A 119 -5.45 11.51 -2.71
N ARG A 120 -5.03 12.46 -3.57
CA ARG A 120 -5.80 12.84 -4.76
C ARG A 120 -6.06 11.65 -5.68
N ILE A 121 -5.03 10.83 -5.97
CA ILE A 121 -5.18 9.64 -6.83
C ILE A 121 -6.22 8.67 -6.23
N ALA A 122 -6.20 8.44 -4.92
CA ALA A 122 -7.18 7.58 -4.26
C ALA A 122 -8.61 8.15 -4.36
N MET A 123 -8.78 9.45 -4.14
CA MET A 123 -10.07 10.13 -4.25
C MET A 123 -10.61 10.10 -5.69
N GLU A 124 -9.78 10.40 -6.68
CA GLU A 124 -10.14 10.35 -8.11
C GLU A 124 -10.50 8.93 -8.58
N ALA A 125 -9.94 7.90 -7.94
CA ALA A 125 -10.33 6.50 -8.18
C ALA A 125 -11.70 6.11 -7.57
N GLY A 126 -12.39 7.07 -6.92
CA GLY A 126 -13.67 6.88 -6.26
C GLY A 126 -13.57 6.13 -4.93
N MET A 127 -12.40 6.16 -4.28
CA MET A 127 -12.23 5.55 -2.97
C MET A 127 -12.77 6.45 -1.86
N LYS A 128 -13.38 5.85 -0.85
CA LYS A 128 -13.83 6.51 0.37
C LYS A 128 -12.74 6.43 1.43
N MET A 129 -12.66 7.43 2.32
CA MET A 129 -11.81 7.36 3.50
C MET A 129 -12.51 6.47 4.54
N LEU A 130 -11.75 5.54 5.15
CA LEU A 130 -12.23 4.71 6.25
C LEU A 130 -12.25 5.50 7.56
#